data_AF-A0A2P6V588-F1
#
_entry.id   AF-A0A2P6V588-F1
#
_cell.length_a   1.000
_cell.length_b   1.000
_cell.length_c   1.000
_cell.angle_alpha   90.00
_cell.angle_beta   90.00
_cell.angle_gamma   90.00
#
_symmetry.space_group_name_H-M   'P 1'
#
loop_
_entity.id
_entity.type
_entity.pdbx_description
1 polymer ?
#
loop_
_entity_poly.entity_id
_entity_poly.type
_entity_poly.pdbx_seq_one_letter_code
_entity_poly.pdbx_strand_id
1 'polypeptide(L)'
;MQLKQISRILVQFSPYTGQARSAREFLARVTSAPAQASNPECQVQARVRVKGDPYVEIEYGNKQVARIDTGKLTVAQILEQVQSRAEEMDTMQKLKEAGFGTSQLESGWQQALGKETPSIGAVQFVSRQA
;
A
#
# COMPACT_ATOMS: atom_id res chain seq x y z
N MET A 1 4.18 13.10 13.58
CA MET A 1 3.73 11.99 12.71
C MET A 1 2.24 12.15 12.52
N GLN A 2 1.75 12.09 11.29
CA GLN A 2 0.31 12.11 11.00
C GLN A 2 -0.18 10.65 10.93
N LEU A 3 -1.28 10.32 11.61
CA LEU A 3 -1.88 8.98 11.65
C LEU A 3 -3.05 8.83 10.65
N LYS A 4 -3.08 9.69 9.63
CA LYS A 4 -4.11 9.67 8.59
C LYS A 4 -4.05 8.36 7.82
N GLN A 5 -5.21 7.80 7.47
CA GLN A 5 -5.37 6.51 6.79
C GLN A 5 -4.92 5.26 7.56
N ILE A 6 -4.54 5.37 8.84
CA ILE A 6 -4.19 4.24 9.69
C ILE A 6 -5.38 3.90 10.60
N SER A 7 -5.82 2.64 10.59
CA SER A 7 -6.91 2.16 11.45
C SER A 7 -6.38 1.59 12.77
N ARG A 8 -5.29 0.81 12.72
CA ARG A 8 -4.72 0.14 13.89
C ARG A 8 -3.21 0.06 13.83
N ILE A 9 -2.56 0.25 14.97
CA ILE A 9 -1.13 0.06 15.17
C ILE A 9 -0.93 -0.94 16.30
N LEU A 10 -0.17 -2.00 16.04
CA LEU A 10 0.27 -2.96 17.04
C LEU A 10 1.79 -2.93 17.11
N VAL A 11 2.31 -2.60 18.30
CA VAL A 11 3.76 -2.59 18.55
C VAL A 11 4.09 -3.74 19.48
N GLN A 12 4.84 -4.73 18.99
CA GLN A 12 5.38 -5.79 19.83
C GLN A 12 6.84 -5.50 20.16
N PHE A 13 7.20 -5.49 21.44
CA PHE A 13 8.58 -5.25 21.85
C PHE A 13 8.92 -5.93 23.18
N SER A 14 10.23 -6.11 23.43
CA SER A 14 10.77 -6.57 24.71
C SER A 14 11.36 -5.39 25.50
N PRO A 15 11.08 -5.24 26.80
CA PRO A 15 11.54 -4.09 27.58
C PRO A 15 13.04 -4.16 27.90
N TYR A 16 13.63 -5.36 27.90
CA TYR A 16 15.00 -5.60 28.32
C TYR A 16 16.02 -5.57 27.18
N THR A 17 15.58 -5.74 25.94
CA THR A 17 16.50 -5.82 24.79
C THR A 17 16.78 -4.43 24.21
N GLY A 18 18.04 -4.21 23.77
CA GLY A 18 18.45 -3.00 23.07
C GLY A 18 17.86 -2.89 21.67
N GLN A 19 17.66 -4.03 20.98
CA GLN A 19 17.07 -4.08 19.64
C GLN A 19 15.61 -3.62 19.59
N ALA A 20 14.91 -3.67 20.73
CA ALA A 20 13.55 -3.18 20.88
C ALA A 20 13.46 -1.66 21.13
N ARG A 21 14.59 -0.95 21.24
CA ARG A 21 14.62 0.50 21.48
C ARG A 21 13.86 1.27 20.41
N SER A 22 14.02 0.89 19.15
CA SER A 22 13.35 1.52 18.02
C SER A 22 11.82 1.37 18.10
N ALA A 23 11.33 0.18 18.43
CA ALA A 23 9.90 -0.05 18.64
C ALA A 23 9.32 0.77 19.81
N ARG A 24 10.07 0.90 20.92
CA ARG A 24 9.64 1.71 22.09
C ARG A 24 9.54 3.20 21.76
N GLU A 25 10.57 3.72 21.08
CA GLU A 25 10.58 5.12 20.65
C GLU A 25 9.49 5.39 19.60
N PHE A 26 9.23 4.44 18.69
CA PHE A 26 8.10 4.52 17.77
C PHE A 26 6.76 4.58 18.51
N LEU A 27 6.55 3.69 19.50
CA LEU A 27 5.34 3.70 20.33
C LEU A 27 5.13 5.07 21.00
N ALA A 28 6.18 5.62 21.62
CA ALA A 28 6.10 6.93 22.27
C ALA A 28 5.71 8.06 21.30
N ARG A 29 6.15 7.99 20.04
CA ARG A 29 5.80 8.97 19.01
C ARG A 29 4.35 8.83 18.53
N VAL A 30 3.84 7.61 18.36
CA VAL A 30 2.44 7.39 17.93
C VAL A 30 1.43 7.67 19.04
N THR A 31 1.82 7.54 20.31
CA THR A 31 0.97 7.89 21.46
C THR A 31 1.06 9.37 21.83
N SER A 32 1.83 10.18 21.10
CA SER A 32 1.95 11.60 21.39
C SER A 32 0.64 12.35 21.12
N ALA A 33 0.35 13.39 21.90
CA ALA A 33 -0.83 14.24 21.72
C ALA A 33 -1.05 14.73 20.27
N PRO A 34 -0.02 15.23 19.54
CA PRO A 34 -0.23 15.66 18.15
C PRO A 34 -0.53 14.50 17.20
N ALA A 35 -0.03 13.29 17.47
CA ALA A 35 -0.34 12.11 16.67
C ALA A 35 -1.80 11.68 16.88
N GLN A 36 -2.27 11.61 18.13
CA GLN A 36 -3.66 11.29 18.45
C GLN A 36 -4.64 12.36 17.95
N ALA A 37 -4.28 13.65 18.00
CA ALA A 37 -5.10 14.73 17.45
C ALA A 37 -5.29 14.61 15.93
N SER A 38 -4.35 13.99 15.21
CA SER A 38 -4.46 13.80 13.76
C SER A 38 -5.43 12.70 13.36
N ASN A 39 -5.65 11.71 14.22
CA ASN A 39 -6.62 10.63 14.02
C ASN A 39 -7.02 10.02 15.38
N PRO A 40 -8.12 10.48 15.99
CA PRO A 40 -8.56 9.99 17.30
C PRO A 40 -9.12 8.56 17.27
N GLU A 41 -9.51 8.05 16.10
CA GLU A 41 -10.08 6.71 15.95
C GLU A 41 -9.00 5.61 15.82
N CYS A 42 -7.74 5.99 15.57
CA CYS A 42 -6.63 5.06 15.42
C CYS A 42 -6.38 4.28 16.72
N GLN A 43 -6.54 2.95 16.66
CA GLN A 43 -6.29 2.08 17.81
C GLN A 43 -4.81 1.73 17.93
N VAL A 44 -4.15 2.23 18.97
CA VAL A 44 -2.74 1.89 19.26
C VAL A 44 -2.69 0.83 20.37
N GLN A 45 -2.09 -0.33 20.07
CA GLN A 45 -1.91 -1.43 21.02
C GLN A 45 -0.43 -1.76 21.21
N ALA A 46 0.00 -1.88 22.45
CA ALA A 46 1.34 -2.33 22.80
C ALA A 46 1.29 -3.78 23.31
N ARG A 47 2.10 -4.66 22.73
CA ARG A 47 2.30 -6.04 23.18
C ARG A 47 3.72 -6.20 23.71
N VAL A 48 3.84 -6.27 25.02
CA VAL A 48 5.14 -6.49 25.66
C VAL A 48 5.37 -7.99 25.76
N ARG A 49 6.46 -8.49 25.16
CA ARG A 49 6.88 -9.89 25.28
C ARG A 49 8.34 -9.97 25.71
N VAL A 50 8.65 -10.89 26.63
CA VAL A 50 10.02 -11.09 27.12
C VAL A 50 10.91 -11.72 26.03
N LYS A 51 10.35 -12.65 25.25
CA LYS A 51 11.00 -13.36 24.14
C LYS A 51 10.33 -13.04 22.80
N GLY A 52 11.13 -12.93 21.75
CA GLY A 52 10.69 -12.69 20.37
C GLY A 52 11.24 -11.41 19.77
N ASP A 53 11.24 -11.35 18.44
CA ASP A 53 11.73 -10.18 17.70
C ASP A 53 10.73 -9.02 17.78
N PRO A 54 11.23 -7.77 17.92
CA PRO A 54 10.38 -6.60 18.00
C PRO A 54 9.87 -6.24 16.60
N TYR A 55 8.56 -6.06 16.46
CA TYR A 55 7.92 -5.70 15.20
C TYR A 55 6.80 -4.69 15.41
N VAL A 56 6.51 -3.94 14.35
CA VAL A 56 5.39 -3.01 14.27
C VAL A 56 4.48 -3.51 13.16
N GLU A 57 3.19 -3.65 13.47
CA GLU A 57 2.15 -4.04 12.54
C GLU A 57 1.15 -2.90 12.44
N ILE A 58 0.82 -2.52 11.20
CA ILE A 58 0.00 -1.35 10.91
C ILE A 58 -1.09 -1.79 9.95
N GLU A 59 -2.33 -1.53 10.33
CA GLU A 59 -3.50 -1.73 9.52
C GLU A 59 -3.94 -0.36 8.98
N TYR A 60 -4.10 -0.28 7.66
CA TYR A 60 -4.57 0.93 6.97
C TYR A 60 -6.09 0.87 6.76
N GLY A 61 -6.70 2.00 6.41
CA GLY A 61 -8.16 2.13 6.21
C GLY A 61 -8.74 1.17 5.16
N ASN A 62 -7.92 0.69 4.22
CA ASN A 62 -8.29 -0.31 3.22
C ASN A 62 -8.14 -1.77 3.71
N LYS A 63 -7.89 -1.99 5.01
CA LYS A 63 -7.61 -3.30 5.64
C LYS A 63 -6.30 -3.96 5.18
N GLN A 64 -5.41 -3.24 4.49
CA GLN A 64 -4.07 -3.75 4.25
C GLN A 64 -3.26 -3.71 5.54
N VAL A 65 -2.52 -4.78 5.79
CA VAL A 65 -1.67 -4.92 6.97
C VAL A 65 -0.21 -4.91 6.53
N ALA A 66 0.55 -3.97 7.07
CA ALA A 66 1.99 -3.90 6.88
C ALA A 66 2.71 -4.28 8.17
N ARG A 67 3.57 -5.28 8.11
CA ARG A 67 4.46 -5.67 9.19
C ARG A 67 5.88 -5.20 8.91
N ILE A 68 6.50 -4.57 9.90
CA ILE A 68 7.85 -4.02 9.84
C ILE A 68 8.64 -4.57 11.03
N ASP A 69 9.68 -5.35 10.75
CA ASP A 69 10.57 -5.85 11.79
C ASP A 69 11.57 -4.76 12.20
N THR A 70 11.54 -4.40 13.47
CA THR A 70 12.24 -3.20 13.99
C THR A 70 13.64 -3.47 14.50
N GLY A 71 14.03 -4.75 14.61
CA GLY A 71 15.28 -5.16 15.26
C GLY A 71 16.58 -4.72 14.58
N LYS A 72 16.53 -4.26 13.31
CA LYS A 72 17.68 -3.71 12.57
C LYS A 72 17.45 -2.30 12.07
N LEU A 73 16.26 -1.75 12.29
CA LEU A 73 15.84 -0.47 11.74
C LEU A 73 15.91 0.62 12.81
N THR A 74 16.29 1.81 12.38
CA THR A 74 16.20 3.01 13.21
C THR A 74 14.76 3.50 13.25
N VAL A 75 14.42 4.28 14.28
CA VAL A 75 13.09 4.90 14.43
C VAL A 75 12.76 5.80 13.24
N ALA A 76 13.74 6.53 12.73
CA ALA A 76 13.57 7.40 11.58
C ALA A 76 13.14 6.61 10.34
N GLN A 77 13.81 5.50 10.05
CA GLN A 77 13.47 4.61 8.92
C GLN A 77 12.08 4.00 9.07
N ILE A 78 11.71 3.58 10.29
CA ILE A 78 10.36 3.06 10.55
C ILE A 78 9.33 4.16 10.26
N LEU A 79 9.54 5.38 10.76
CA LEU A 79 8.61 6.49 10.53
C LEU A 79 8.48 6.89 9.07
N GLU A 80 9.59 6.88 8.34
CA GLU A 80 9.64 7.17 6.90
C GLU A 80 8.87 6.11 6.12
N GLN A 81 9.12 4.82 6.38
CA GLN A 81 8.38 3.73 5.73
C GLN A 81 6.89 3.79 6.02
N VAL A 82 6.50 4.14 7.25
CA VAL A 82 5.09 4.25 7.61
C VAL A 82 4.43 5.45 6.94
N GLN A 83 5.11 6.59 6.86
CA GLN A 83 4.60 7.79 6.20
C GLN A 83 4.50 7.60 4.69
N SER A 84 5.54 7.09 4.04
CA SER A 84 5.54 6.77 2.61
C SER A 84 4.39 5.84 2.25
N ARG A 85 4.17 4.76 3.01
CA ARG A 85 3.01 3.88 2.79
C ARG A 85 1.67 4.56 3.05
N ALA A 86 1.56 5.41 4.08
CA ALA A 86 0.34 6.14 4.35
C ALA A 86 -0.01 7.13 3.21
N GLU A 87 1.00 7.78 2.63
CA GLU A 87 0.85 8.69 1.48
C GLU A 87 0.50 7.94 0.20
N GLU A 88 1.15 6.81 -0.08
CA GLU A 88 0.77 5.91 -1.17
C GLU A 88 -0.69 5.47 -1.05
N MET A 89 -1.13 5.15 0.17
CA MET A 89 -2.51 4.76 0.40
C MET A 89 -3.50 5.91 0.23
N ASP A 90 -3.15 7.11 0.70
CA ASP A 90 -3.96 8.32 0.53
C ASP A 90 -4.10 8.70 -0.95
N THR A 91 -3.01 8.59 -1.73
CA THR A 91 -3.03 8.86 -3.18
C THR A 91 -3.84 7.80 -3.93
N MET A 92 -3.69 6.52 -3.62
CA MET A 92 -4.53 5.46 -4.20
C MET A 92 -6.01 5.67 -3.92
N GLN A 93 -6.36 6.09 -2.70
CA GLN A 93 -7.75 6.34 -2.33
C GLN A 93 -8.33 7.54 -3.10
N LYS A 94 -7.58 8.63 -3.22
CA LYS A 94 -7.97 9.80 -4.02
C LYS A 94 -8.12 9.48 -5.50
N LEU A 95 -7.22 8.66 -6.07
CA LEU A 95 -7.30 8.23 -7.46
C LEU A 95 -8.56 7.39 -7.72
N LYS A 96 -8.89 6.51 -6.78
CA LYS A 96 -10.11 5.71 -6.83
C LYS A 96 -11.37 6.59 -6.75
N GLU A 97 -11.39 7.58 -5.86
CA GLU A 97 -12.48 8.56 -5.75
C GLU A 97 -12.63 9.41 -7.01
N ALA A 98 -11.53 9.76 -7.68
CA ALA A 98 -11.52 10.45 -8.96
C ALA A 98 -11.91 9.57 -10.16
N GLY A 99 -12.26 8.30 -9.94
CA GLY A 99 -12.71 7.38 -10.99
C GLY A 99 -11.60 6.74 -11.81
N PHE A 100 -10.32 6.94 -11.45
CA PHE A 100 -9.19 6.27 -12.08
C PHE A 100 -8.95 4.90 -11.42
N GLY A 101 -9.81 3.93 -11.75
CA GLY A 101 -9.60 2.53 -11.39
C GLY A 101 -8.48 1.90 -12.24
N THR A 102 -7.78 0.91 -11.69
CA THR A 102 -6.78 0.05 -12.37
C THR A 102 -7.37 -0.83 -13.49
N SER A 103 -8.58 -0.54 -13.95
CA SER A 103 -9.15 -1.10 -15.17
C SER A 103 -8.29 -0.65 -16.34
N GLN A 104 -7.48 -1.59 -16.83
CA GLN A 104 -6.90 -1.68 -18.17
C GLN A 104 -7.11 -0.40 -18.99
N LEU A 105 -6.06 0.42 -19.07
CA LEU A 105 -5.96 1.54 -20.00
C LEU A 105 -5.99 0.98 -21.42
N GLU A 106 -7.16 0.54 -21.90
CA GLU A 106 -7.36 0.30 -23.32
C GLU A 106 -7.25 1.66 -24.00
N SER A 107 -6.08 1.92 -24.57
CA SER A 107 -5.89 3.08 -25.41
C SER A 107 -6.87 2.97 -26.58
N GLY A 108 -7.73 3.98 -26.77
CA GLY A 108 -8.64 4.04 -27.93
C GLY A 108 -7.90 3.92 -29.28
N TRP A 109 -6.58 4.17 -29.28
CA TRP A 109 -5.67 3.92 -30.40
C TRP A 109 -5.57 2.44 -30.81
N GLN A 110 -5.62 1.50 -29.85
CA GLN A 110 -5.57 0.06 -30.15
C GLN A 110 -6.87 -0.45 -30.81
N GLN A 111 -8.02 0.17 -30.50
CA GLN A 111 -9.29 -0.20 -31.16
C GLN A 111 -9.36 0.24 -32.63
N ALA A 112 -8.56 1.25 -33.03
CA ALA A 112 -8.48 1.70 -34.42
C ALA A 112 -7.56 0.82 -35.30
N LEU A 113 -6.52 0.23 -34.71
CA LEU A 113 -5.56 -0.63 -35.43
C LEU A 113 -6.10 -2.03 -35.79
N GLY A 114 -7.22 -2.46 -35.18
CA GLY A 114 -7.84 -3.77 -35.44
C GLY A 114 -8.89 -3.79 -36.56
N LYS A 115 -9.19 -2.64 -37.19
CA LYS A 115 -10.22 -2.53 -38.24
C LYS A 115 -9.62 -2.28 -39.63
N GLU A 116 -8.68 -3.12 -40.05
CA GLU A 116 -8.41 -3.25 -41.48
C GLU A 116 -9.21 -4.44 -41.99
N THR A 117 -10.35 -4.15 -42.63
CA THR A 117 -11.09 -5.14 -43.40
C THR A 117 -10.46 -5.18 -44.80
N PRO A 118 -9.82 -6.28 -45.24
CA PRO A 118 -9.50 -6.42 -46.63
C PRO A 118 -10.76 -6.97 -47.33
N SER A 119 -11.65 -6.09 -47.80
CA SER A 119 -12.59 -6.47 -48.84
C SER A 119 -11.86 -6.49 -50.20
N ILE A 120 -10.90 -7.40 -50.35
CA ILE A 120 -10.39 -7.76 -51.68
C ILE A 120 -11.29 -8.89 -52.17
N GLY A 121 -12.13 -8.57 -53.15
CA GLY A 121 -13.09 -9.49 -53.74
C GLY A 121 -12.43 -10.79 -54.21
N ALA A 122 -13.07 -11.91 -53.89
CA ALA A 122 -12.64 -13.24 -54.29
C ALA A 122 -12.72 -13.37 -55.83
N VAL A 123 -11.56 -13.43 -56.49
CA VAL A 123 -11.48 -13.78 -57.91
C VAL A 123 -11.56 -15.31 -58.02
N GLN A 124 -12.69 -15.83 -58.52
CA GLN A 124 -12.84 -17.24 -58.85
C GLN A 124 -12.19 -17.53 -60.21
N PHE A 125 -11.14 -18.33 -60.21
CA PHE A 125 -10.59 -18.92 -61.43
C PHE A 125 -11.39 -20.16 -61.82
N VAL A 126 -12.05 -20.11 -62.98
CA VAL A 126 -12.68 -21.28 -63.61
C VAL A 126 -11.65 -21.93 -64.53
N SER A 127 -11.33 -23.20 -64.28
CA SER A 127 -10.44 -23.97 -65.15
C SER A 127 -11.15 -24.34 -66.46
N ARG A 128 -10.50 -24.04 -67.59
CA ARG A 128 -10.97 -24.42 -68.92
C ARG A 128 -10.70 -25.92 -69.11
N GLN A 129 -11.75 -26.73 -69.15
CA GLN A 129 -11.66 -28.14 -69.57
C GLN A 129 -11.37 -28.20 -71.08
N ALA A 130 -10.40 -29.03 -71.45
CA ALA A 130 -10.14 -29.48 -72.81
C ALA A 130 -10.58 -30.94 -72.94
#